data_AF-A0AAD6C0L2-F1
#
_entry.id   AF-A0AAD6C0L2-F1
#
_cell.length_a   1.000
_cell.length_b   1.000
_cell.length_c   1.000
_cell.angle_alpha   90.00
_cell.angle_beta   90.00
_cell.angle_gamma   90.00
#
_symmetry.space_group_name_H-M   'P 1'
#
loop_
_entity.id
_entity.type
_entity.pdbx_description
1 polymer ?
#
loop_
_entity_poly.entity_id
_entity_poly.type
_entity_poly.pdbx_seq_one_letter_code
_entity_poly.pdbx_strand_id
1 'polypeptide(L)'
;MPKKEFPNFRFYDTFWMTELDFQAHGQNLLWRIVTENSEVKCLQRNPLFPMDPITNPMLCTLPSQGVDYKVLASTGVEVTLTLIRQHWVQLLMAFVALAAGSIVFKKTKKRDPSYPPVLQGRPIFGRAVDFKNDSKKLLLEGFQKYGSSRSKAFGIPLASLTHYVLSQPEDLEMMLDDNPYELKFSLRKFFEAINVPIILRKQNFASNINPLVPAGSASKAYENLSDYMDHYITSVSARCMVGADAYTHPELIDMFLKFNVDVDKTMGLASMLPSFLNFIANIPISQSYDKFRDILIPIIKKRRPAPTHGQDGLMDFMPFILKVIDDDTRASDVIAIIVWIGLRNLQISVTSTLLDIINVPGLAIKVASSLSGASVANLDTFGLDATKGTPGPSSAAVATLSSFYSHRLPVNYGADAENYQAERFVEHDPDIGSTRFITWGLKGPHACPGRWFTQEAICIMVKALLEEYEFSPESIIADEEKYIYHAGVVTRKEVPIVVRRTTP
;
A
#
# COMPACT_ATOMS: atom_id res chain seq x y z
N MET A 1 4.99 34.99 15.71
CA MET A 1 5.96 36.04 15.30
C MET A 1 7.33 35.75 15.94
N PRO A 2 8.46 35.97 15.23
CA PRO A 2 9.80 35.77 15.79
C PRO A 2 10.06 36.72 16.96
N LYS A 3 10.66 36.24 18.05
CA LYS A 3 11.13 37.09 19.15
C LYS A 3 12.50 37.67 18.80
N LYS A 4 12.75 38.92 19.21
CA LYS A 4 13.96 39.70 18.91
C LYS A 4 15.27 39.01 19.36
N GLU A 5 15.18 38.09 20.33
CA GLU A 5 16.30 37.32 20.88
C GLU A 5 16.64 36.05 20.10
N PHE A 6 15.72 35.54 19.25
CA PHE A 6 15.91 34.30 18.48
C PHE A 6 15.33 34.43 17.07
N PRO A 7 16.01 35.16 16.16
CA PRO A 7 15.47 35.53 14.85
C PRO A 7 15.16 34.32 13.94
N ASN A 8 15.83 33.19 14.19
CA ASN A 8 15.69 31.96 13.40
C ASN A 8 14.79 30.91 14.05
N PHE A 9 14.18 31.20 15.20
CA PHE A 9 13.30 30.26 15.90
C PHE A 9 11.88 30.35 15.33
N ARG A 10 11.27 29.20 15.06
CA ARG A 10 9.89 29.09 14.59
C ARG A 10 9.12 28.23 15.60
N PHE A 11 8.05 28.78 16.15
CA PHE A 11 7.09 27.98 16.90
C PHE A 11 6.20 27.27 15.90
N TYR A 12 6.08 25.95 16.02
CA TYR A 12 5.08 25.20 15.29
C TYR A 12 3.68 25.64 15.76
N ASP A 13 2.74 25.71 14.81
CA ASP A 13 1.33 25.90 15.13
C ASP A 13 0.87 24.81 16.12
N THR A 14 -0.04 25.17 17.03
CA THR A 14 -0.62 24.24 18.01
C THR A 14 -1.20 22.98 17.34
N PHE A 15 -1.67 23.07 16.09
CA PHE A 15 -2.07 21.93 15.27
C PHE A 15 -0.95 20.90 15.11
N TRP A 16 0.26 21.32 14.71
CA TRP A 16 1.41 20.42 14.51
C TRP A 16 1.96 19.87 15.83
N MET A 17 1.89 20.66 16.89
CA MET A 17 2.30 20.22 18.23
C MET A 17 1.38 19.14 18.83
N THR A 18 0.14 19.02 18.32
CA THR A 18 -0.84 18.03 18.78
C THR A 18 -0.82 16.75 17.94
N GLU A 19 -0.41 16.84 16.67
CA GLU A 19 -0.37 15.71 15.71
C GLU A 19 0.98 14.97 15.65
N LEU A 20 2.07 15.59 16.12
CA LEU A 20 3.43 15.03 16.03
C LEU A 20 3.88 14.55 17.42
N ASP A 21 3.62 13.28 17.74
CA ASP A 21 4.06 12.65 18.99
C ASP A 21 5.61 12.56 19.07
N PHE A 22 6.22 13.51 19.77
CA PHE A 22 7.66 13.60 20.00
C PHE A 22 8.15 12.81 21.23
N GLN A 23 7.32 11.99 21.90
CA GLN A 23 7.70 11.40 23.20
C GLN A 23 8.64 10.18 23.13
N ALA A 24 8.93 9.63 21.94
CA ALA A 24 9.86 8.50 21.76
C ALA A 24 11.19 8.93 21.12
N HIS A 25 12.21 9.22 21.96
CA HIS A 25 13.53 9.69 21.53
C HIS A 25 14.37 8.60 20.81
N GLY A 26 15.00 8.98 19.69
CA GLY A 26 16.11 8.24 19.05
C GLY A 26 15.75 7.12 18.05
N GLN A 27 14.47 6.73 17.96
CA GLN A 27 13.99 5.74 16.98
C GLN A 27 12.87 6.26 16.07
N ASN A 28 12.41 7.51 16.28
CA ASN A 28 11.30 8.06 15.52
C ASN A 28 11.79 8.63 14.18
N LEU A 29 11.36 7.98 13.09
CA LEU A 29 11.56 8.38 11.70
C LEU A 29 11.19 9.86 11.47
N LEU A 30 10.20 10.37 12.21
CA LEU A 30 9.70 11.74 12.11
C LEU A 30 10.68 12.80 12.59
N TRP A 31 11.47 12.53 13.64
CA TRP A 31 12.54 13.44 14.11
C TRP A 31 13.61 13.61 13.04
N ARG A 32 14.00 12.49 12.42
CA ARG A 32 14.94 12.48 11.28
C ARG A 32 14.33 13.18 10.08
N ILE A 33 13.05 12.95 9.77
CA ILE A 33 12.36 13.64 8.68
C ILE A 33 12.37 15.17 8.91
N VAL A 34 12.08 15.66 10.10
CA VAL A 34 12.06 17.11 10.38
C VAL A 34 13.47 17.72 10.36
N THR A 35 14.46 17.08 10.97
CA THR A 35 15.84 17.62 11.04
C THR A 35 16.64 17.46 9.74
N GLU A 36 16.41 16.38 9.00
CA GLU A 36 17.10 16.08 7.74
C GLU A 36 16.40 16.74 6.53
N ASN A 37 15.13 17.17 6.64
CA ASN A 37 14.35 17.75 5.53
C ASN A 37 13.72 19.13 5.83
N SER A 38 14.11 19.81 6.91
CA SER A 38 13.80 21.23 7.12
C SER A 38 15.07 22.04 7.37
N GLU A 39 15.04 23.35 7.15
CA GLU A 39 16.17 24.24 7.47
C GLU A 39 16.43 24.41 8.99
N VAL A 40 15.68 23.72 9.84
CA VAL A 40 15.79 23.80 11.30
C VAL A 40 17.02 23.00 11.77
N LYS A 41 18.15 23.70 11.87
CA LYS A 41 19.46 23.12 12.24
C LYS A 41 19.57 22.68 13.70
N CYS A 42 18.69 23.16 14.58
CA CYS A 42 18.73 22.86 16.00
C CYS A 42 17.31 22.71 16.55
N LEU A 43 17.07 21.65 17.32
CA LEU A 43 15.80 21.39 18.00
C LEU A 43 16.04 21.12 19.48
N GLN A 44 15.21 21.71 20.33
CA GLN A 44 15.19 21.43 21.75
C GLN A 44 14.69 20.01 22.00
N ARG A 45 15.33 19.26 22.91
CA ARG A 45 14.99 17.86 23.21
C ARG A 45 13.51 17.68 23.55
N ASN A 46 12.94 18.54 24.39
CA ASN A 46 11.53 18.55 24.74
C ASN A 46 10.95 19.97 24.54
N PRO A 47 10.31 20.25 23.38
CA PRO A 47 9.87 21.60 23.01
C PRO A 47 8.72 22.15 23.87
N LEU A 48 8.08 21.29 24.68
CA LEU A 48 7.00 21.67 25.61
C LEU A 48 7.50 22.14 26.99
N PHE A 49 8.80 21.99 27.28
CA PHE A 49 9.39 22.38 28.57
C PHE A 49 10.39 23.52 28.38
N PRO A 50 10.69 24.30 29.44
CA PRO A 50 11.76 25.31 29.38
C PRO A 50 13.10 24.68 28.95
N MET A 51 13.90 25.44 28.21
CA MET A 51 15.24 25.02 27.82
C MET A 51 16.11 24.90 29.07
N ASP A 52 16.80 23.77 29.20
CA ASP A 52 17.77 23.52 30.27
C ASP A 52 18.98 22.79 29.68
N PRO A 53 20.21 23.31 29.81
CA PRO A 53 21.37 22.77 29.10
C PRO A 53 21.76 21.35 29.52
N ILE A 54 21.27 20.86 30.66
CA ILE A 54 21.61 19.53 31.20
C ILE A 54 20.46 18.54 30.96
N THR A 55 19.24 18.96 31.26
CA THR A 55 18.04 18.11 31.28
C THR A 55 17.18 18.27 30.02
N ASN A 56 17.29 19.38 29.30
CA ASN A 56 16.53 19.67 28.09
C ASN A 56 17.32 20.49 27.03
N PRO A 57 18.48 19.98 26.56
CA PRO A 57 19.39 20.74 25.71
C PRO A 57 18.84 20.95 24.29
N MET A 58 19.41 21.93 23.60
CA MET A 58 19.29 22.07 22.14
C MET A 58 20.23 21.10 21.44
N LEU A 59 19.70 20.28 20.54
CA LEU A 59 20.45 19.34 19.71
C LEU A 59 20.54 19.91 18.30
N CYS A 60 21.76 20.14 17.82
CA CYS A 60 21.99 20.65 16.47
C CYS A 60 22.51 19.56 15.53
N THR A 61 22.17 19.64 14.25
CA THR A 61 22.74 18.80 13.21
C THR A 61 24.25 19.09 13.09
N LEU A 62 25.06 18.03 13.01
CA LEU A 62 26.48 18.16 12.74
C LEU A 62 26.68 18.77 11.34
N PRO A 63 27.70 19.61 11.13
CA PRO A 63 27.95 20.22 9.82
C PRO A 63 28.10 19.13 8.76
N SER A 64 27.37 19.29 7.65
CA SER A 64 27.38 18.36 6.53
C SER A 64 28.75 18.40 5.83
N GLN A 65 29.69 17.56 6.26
CA GLN A 65 30.75 17.13 5.35
C GLN A 65 30.10 16.14 4.39
N GLY A 66 30.02 16.51 3.11
CA GLY A 66 29.47 15.66 2.07
C GLY A 66 30.23 14.35 2.04
N VAL A 67 29.59 13.27 2.47
CA VAL A 67 30.16 11.93 2.40
C VAL A 67 30.07 11.50 0.94
N ASP A 68 31.22 11.28 0.31
CA ASP A 68 31.25 10.66 -1.01
C ASP A 68 30.81 9.20 -0.87
N TYR A 69 29.52 8.96 -1.16
CA TYR A 69 28.91 7.64 -1.05
C TYR A 69 29.55 6.60 -1.97
N LYS A 70 30.22 7.01 -3.06
CA LYS A 70 30.94 6.07 -3.93
C LYS A 70 32.20 5.57 -3.24
N VAL A 71 32.94 6.46 -2.59
CA VAL A 71 34.12 6.10 -1.79
C VAL A 71 33.71 5.32 -0.54
N LEU A 72 32.64 5.74 0.16
CA LEU A 72 32.15 5.00 1.33
C LEU A 72 31.69 3.58 0.96
N ALA A 73 30.99 3.42 -0.17
CA ALA A 73 30.54 2.12 -0.64
C ALA A 73 31.72 1.25 -1.11
N SER A 74 32.68 1.80 -1.86
CA SER A 74 33.83 1.02 -2.35
C SER A 74 34.77 0.63 -1.20
N THR A 75 35.10 1.56 -0.31
CA THR A 75 35.89 1.29 0.90
C THR A 75 35.12 0.34 1.83
N GLY A 76 33.80 0.49 1.96
CA GLY A 76 32.97 -0.41 2.74
C GLY A 76 33.02 -1.85 2.20
N VAL A 77 32.90 -2.04 0.88
CA VAL A 77 32.98 -3.37 0.24
C VAL A 77 34.38 -3.97 0.37
N GLU A 78 35.43 -3.17 0.15
CA GLU A 78 36.82 -3.65 0.21
C GLU A 78 37.24 -4.01 1.64
N VAL A 79 36.89 -3.18 2.62
CA VAL A 79 37.10 -3.47 4.05
C VAL A 79 36.29 -4.69 4.48
N THR A 80 35.03 -4.82 4.04
CA THR A 80 34.19 -5.98 4.37
C THR A 80 34.75 -7.27 3.75
N LEU A 81 35.16 -7.25 2.48
CA LEU A 81 35.78 -8.41 1.83
C LEU A 81 37.11 -8.79 2.46
N THR A 82 37.92 -7.81 2.86
CA THR A 82 39.20 -8.04 3.55
C THR A 82 38.97 -8.62 4.93
N LEU A 83 38.02 -8.08 5.70
CA LEU A 83 37.62 -8.62 7.01
C LEU A 83 37.03 -10.02 6.88
N ILE A 84 36.22 -10.29 5.86
CA ILE A 84 35.71 -11.63 5.58
C ILE A 84 36.87 -12.57 5.28
N ARG A 85 37.80 -12.22 4.38
CA ARG A 85 38.96 -13.09 4.08
C ARG A 85 39.84 -13.34 5.29
N GLN A 86 40.13 -12.30 6.07
CA GLN A 86 41.06 -12.36 7.20
C GLN A 86 40.45 -13.06 8.42
N HIS A 87 39.12 -12.95 8.60
CA HIS A 87 38.42 -13.41 9.79
C HIS A 87 37.27 -14.39 9.49
N TRP A 88 37.21 -15.05 8.33
CA TRP A 88 36.07 -15.89 7.95
C TRP A 88 35.77 -16.99 8.98
N VAL A 89 36.80 -17.60 9.58
CA VAL A 89 36.63 -18.61 10.64
C VAL A 89 36.00 -17.98 11.89
N GLN A 90 36.42 -16.78 12.28
CA GLN A 90 35.91 -16.09 13.46
C GLN A 90 34.49 -15.57 13.23
N LEU A 91 34.19 -15.08 12.02
CA LEU A 91 32.85 -14.71 11.59
C LEU A 91 31.92 -15.94 11.56
N LEU A 92 32.39 -17.07 11.04
CA LEU A 92 31.66 -18.34 11.06
C LEU A 92 31.38 -18.78 12.50
N MET A 93 32.38 -18.76 13.37
CA MET A 93 32.23 -19.12 14.79
C MET A 93 31.30 -18.16 15.54
N ALA A 94 31.36 -16.86 15.26
CA ALA A 94 30.43 -15.88 15.80
C ALA A 94 29.00 -16.15 15.31
N PHE A 95 28.82 -16.52 14.04
CA PHE A 95 27.52 -16.88 13.48
C PHE A 95 26.96 -18.15 14.12
N VAL A 96 27.81 -19.18 14.31
CA VAL A 96 27.46 -20.42 15.00
C VAL A 96 27.10 -20.13 16.46
N ALA A 97 27.88 -19.30 17.16
CA ALA A 97 27.61 -18.92 18.55
C ALA A 97 26.31 -18.12 18.68
N LEU A 98 26.03 -17.18 17.76
CA LEU A 98 24.76 -16.45 17.71
C LEU A 98 23.59 -17.38 17.41
N ALA A 99 23.75 -18.34 16.49
CA ALA A 99 22.72 -19.32 16.19
C ALA A 99 22.44 -20.23 17.40
N ALA A 100 23.49 -20.76 18.05
CA ALA A 100 23.37 -21.58 19.25
C ALA A 100 22.75 -20.79 20.41
N GLY A 101 23.21 -19.56 20.66
CA GLY A 101 22.67 -18.65 21.67
C GLY A 101 21.20 -18.32 21.41
N SER A 102 20.81 -18.10 20.15
CA SER A 102 19.41 -17.88 19.77
C SER A 102 18.54 -19.12 20.02
N ILE A 103 19.05 -20.32 19.74
CA ILE A 103 18.34 -21.59 20.02
C ILE A 103 18.15 -21.77 21.53
N VAL A 104 19.20 -21.55 22.32
CA VAL A 104 19.13 -21.64 23.79
C VAL A 104 18.17 -20.61 24.35
N PHE A 105 18.30 -19.33 23.96
CA PHE A 105 17.42 -18.25 24.39
C PHE A 105 15.96 -18.53 24.05
N LYS A 106 15.66 -19.07 22.86
CA LYS A 106 14.29 -19.46 22.48
C LYS A 106 13.76 -20.63 23.31
N LYS A 107 14.61 -21.57 23.73
CA LYS A 107 14.21 -22.69 24.61
C LYS A 107 14.04 -22.24 26.06
N THR A 108 14.83 -21.27 26.53
CA THR A 108 14.80 -20.81 27.93
C THR A 108 13.81 -19.68 28.18
N LYS A 109 13.47 -18.87 27.17
CA LYS A 109 12.43 -17.85 27.27
C LYS A 109 11.08 -18.54 27.44
N LYS A 110 10.62 -18.65 28.70
CA LYS A 110 9.26 -19.09 29.02
C LYS A 110 8.30 -18.22 28.21
N ARG A 111 7.39 -18.87 27.47
CA ARG A 111 6.31 -18.16 26.77
C ARG A 111 5.47 -17.45 27.83
N ASP A 112 5.29 -16.16 27.62
CA ASP A 112 4.31 -15.40 28.38
C ASP A 112 2.92 -15.92 27.95
N PRO A 113 2.13 -16.50 28.88
CA PRO A 113 0.84 -17.09 28.56
C PRO A 113 -0.21 -16.05 28.14
N SER A 114 0.07 -14.75 28.28
CA SER A 114 -0.83 -13.68 27.83
C SER A 114 -0.84 -13.49 26.31
N TYR A 115 0.17 -13.97 25.58
CA TYR A 115 0.23 -13.84 24.13
C TYR A 115 -0.30 -15.08 23.39
N PRO A 116 -0.92 -14.91 22.21
CA PRO A 116 -1.31 -16.03 21.36
C PRO A 116 -0.13 -16.95 21.02
N PRO A 117 -0.39 -18.25 20.79
CA PRO A 117 0.67 -19.19 20.41
C PRO A 117 1.32 -18.77 19.09
N VAL A 118 2.65 -18.89 19.02
CA VAL A 118 3.43 -18.48 17.83
C VAL A 118 3.86 -19.72 17.04
N LEU A 119 3.75 -19.68 15.70
CA LEU A 119 4.31 -20.71 14.81
C LEU A 119 5.82 -20.81 15.01
N GLN A 120 6.33 -22.04 15.02
CA GLN A 120 7.78 -22.25 15.10
C GLN A 120 8.41 -21.89 13.75
N GLY A 121 9.47 -21.08 13.78
CA GLY A 121 10.20 -20.64 12.59
C GLY A 121 11.71 -20.74 12.76
N ARG A 122 12.44 -20.52 11.66
CA ARG A 122 13.90 -20.58 11.58
C ARG A 122 14.54 -19.52 12.48
N PRO A 123 15.79 -19.73 12.95
CA PRO A 123 16.57 -18.67 13.60
C PRO A 123 16.66 -17.43 12.71
N ILE A 124 16.56 -16.24 13.31
CA ILE A 124 16.67 -14.92 12.65
C ILE A 124 15.52 -14.59 11.68
N PHE A 125 15.18 -15.46 10.74
CA PHE A 125 14.19 -15.20 9.68
C PHE A 125 12.75 -15.62 10.03
N GLY A 126 12.58 -16.45 11.07
CA GLY A 126 11.26 -16.99 11.42
C GLY A 126 10.65 -17.78 10.26
N ARG A 127 9.48 -17.35 9.79
CA ARG A 127 8.71 -17.87 8.66
C ARG A 127 8.63 -16.87 7.50
N ALA A 128 9.49 -15.85 7.45
CA ALA A 128 9.46 -14.81 6.41
C ALA A 128 9.55 -15.37 4.98
N VAL A 129 10.40 -16.37 4.75
CA VAL A 129 10.52 -17.03 3.43
C VAL A 129 9.26 -17.80 3.06
N ASP A 130 8.71 -18.56 4.01
CA ASP A 130 7.49 -19.34 3.77
C ASP A 130 6.31 -18.40 3.50
N PHE A 131 6.20 -17.31 4.25
CA PHE A 131 5.17 -16.29 4.08
C PHE A 131 5.26 -15.59 2.72
N LYS A 132 6.48 -15.27 2.25
CA LYS A 132 6.70 -14.69 0.92
C LYS A 132 6.28 -15.65 -0.19
N ASN A 133 6.64 -16.92 -0.05
CA ASN A 133 6.44 -17.92 -1.10
C ASN A 133 4.97 -18.37 -1.19
N ASP A 134 4.31 -18.60 -0.06
CA ASP A 134 2.93 -19.08 0.01
C ASP A 134 2.29 -18.67 1.35
N SER A 135 1.83 -17.42 1.40
CA SER A 135 1.22 -16.86 2.60
C SER A 135 -0.07 -17.61 3.00
N LYS A 136 -0.84 -18.09 2.02
CA LYS A 136 -2.07 -18.88 2.24
C LYS A 136 -1.74 -20.18 2.96
N LYS A 137 -0.77 -20.95 2.48
CA LYS A 137 -0.37 -22.20 3.12
C LYS A 137 0.11 -21.97 4.56
N LEU A 138 0.88 -20.91 4.80
CA LEU A 138 1.34 -20.58 6.16
C LEU A 138 0.19 -20.20 7.10
N LEU A 139 -0.79 -19.43 6.60
CA LEU A 139 -2.00 -19.10 7.36
C LEU A 139 -2.81 -20.36 7.68
N LEU A 140 -3.02 -21.23 6.68
CA LEU A 140 -3.74 -22.51 6.86
C LEU A 140 -3.03 -23.43 7.86
N GLU A 141 -1.70 -23.50 7.86
CA GLU A 141 -0.93 -24.22 8.87
C GLU A 141 -1.20 -23.66 10.28
N GLY A 142 -1.22 -22.34 10.43
CA GLY A 142 -1.54 -21.68 11.69
C GLY A 142 -2.96 -21.97 12.17
N PHE A 143 -3.95 -21.90 11.28
CA PHE A 143 -5.34 -22.25 11.59
C PHE A 143 -5.51 -23.73 11.92
N GLN A 144 -4.85 -24.62 11.18
CA GLN A 144 -4.89 -26.05 11.48
C GLN A 144 -4.28 -26.36 12.85
N LYS A 145 -3.18 -25.69 13.19
CA LYS A 145 -2.45 -25.93 14.44
C LYS A 145 -3.06 -25.27 15.66
N TYR A 146 -3.63 -24.08 15.50
CA TYR A 146 -4.08 -23.23 16.62
C TYR A 146 -5.55 -22.80 16.52
N GLY A 147 -6.29 -23.20 15.49
CA GLY A 147 -7.69 -22.87 15.28
C GLY A 147 -8.66 -23.56 16.25
N SER A 148 -8.18 -24.49 17.08
CA SER A 148 -8.93 -25.03 18.23
C SER A 148 -8.73 -24.21 19.51
N SER A 149 -7.86 -23.21 19.52
CA SER A 149 -7.69 -22.31 20.67
C SER A 149 -8.88 -21.36 20.82
N ARG A 150 -9.09 -20.83 22.03
CA ARG A 150 -10.26 -20.00 22.36
C ARG A 150 -10.39 -18.74 21.47
N SER A 151 -9.29 -18.06 21.15
CA SER A 151 -9.28 -16.91 20.24
C SER A 151 -9.01 -17.31 18.79
N LYS A 152 -8.54 -18.54 18.52
CA LYS A 152 -7.99 -18.95 17.22
C LYS A 152 -6.87 -18.05 16.67
N ALA A 153 -6.41 -17.08 17.45
CA ALA A 153 -5.33 -16.18 17.11
C ALA A 153 -3.98 -16.88 17.26
N PHE A 154 -3.03 -16.52 16.40
CA PHE A 154 -1.67 -17.04 16.48
C PHE A 154 -0.65 -16.07 15.90
N GLY A 155 0.57 -16.15 16.39
CA GLY A 155 1.69 -15.35 15.88
C GLY A 155 2.42 -16.04 14.73
N ILE A 156 2.83 -15.27 13.74
CA ILE A 156 3.78 -15.68 12.70
C ILE A 156 5.06 -14.86 12.90
N PRO A 157 6.20 -15.49 13.24
CA PRO A 157 7.46 -14.76 13.35
C PRO A 157 7.96 -14.44 11.94
N LEU A 158 8.00 -13.16 11.55
CA LEU A 158 8.54 -12.68 10.28
C LEU A 158 9.80 -11.85 10.58
N ALA A 159 10.97 -12.47 10.43
CA ALA A 159 12.25 -11.91 10.82
C ALA A 159 12.28 -11.41 12.28
N SER A 160 12.40 -10.09 12.49
CA SER A 160 12.46 -9.45 13.81
C SER A 160 11.11 -9.23 14.47
N LEU A 161 9.98 -9.39 13.75
CA LEU A 161 8.64 -9.08 14.24
C LEU A 161 7.79 -10.35 14.33
N THR A 162 6.83 -10.37 15.25
CA THR A 162 5.77 -11.39 15.29
C THR A 162 4.46 -10.74 14.89
N HIS A 163 3.87 -11.20 13.79
CA HIS A 163 2.57 -10.74 13.32
C HIS A 163 1.49 -11.63 13.91
N TYR A 164 0.58 -11.07 14.69
CA TYR A 164 -0.53 -11.84 15.24
C TYR A 164 -1.69 -11.82 14.26
N VAL A 165 -2.07 -13.00 13.79
CA VAL A 165 -3.19 -13.21 12.88
C VAL A 165 -4.46 -13.24 13.73
N LEU A 166 -5.35 -12.30 13.45
CA LEU A 166 -6.71 -12.26 14.01
C LEU A 166 -7.69 -12.64 12.93
N SER A 167 -8.67 -13.48 13.28
CA SER A 167 -9.53 -14.10 12.27
C SER A 167 -10.96 -14.36 12.72
N GLN A 168 -11.23 -14.27 14.03
CA GLN A 168 -12.59 -14.38 14.53
C GLN A 168 -13.28 -13.02 14.50
N PRO A 169 -14.57 -12.97 14.15
CA PRO A 169 -15.35 -11.72 14.19
C PRO A 169 -15.21 -10.99 15.53
N GLU A 170 -15.15 -11.71 16.65
CA GLU A 170 -15.01 -11.14 17.99
C GLU A 170 -13.66 -10.42 18.19
N ASP A 171 -12.57 -10.97 17.66
CA ASP A 171 -11.25 -10.31 17.71
C ASP A 171 -11.23 -9.06 16.84
N LEU A 172 -11.94 -9.09 15.70
CA LEU A 172 -12.07 -7.95 14.79
C LEU A 172 -12.97 -6.86 15.37
N GLU A 173 -14.02 -7.24 16.09
CA GLU A 173 -14.89 -6.31 16.82
C GLU A 173 -14.11 -5.61 17.93
N MET A 174 -13.28 -6.36 18.67
CA MET A 174 -12.38 -5.75 19.66
C MET A 174 -11.44 -4.72 19.02
N MET A 175 -10.92 -4.97 17.81
CA MET A 175 -10.14 -3.97 17.08
C MET A 175 -10.97 -2.75 16.65
N LEU A 176 -12.25 -2.93 16.30
CA LEU A 176 -13.17 -1.83 15.99
C LEU A 176 -13.45 -0.98 17.24
N ASP A 177 -13.70 -1.65 18.36
CA ASP A 177 -13.95 -1.04 19.66
C ASP A 177 -12.71 -0.28 20.17
N ASP A 178 -11.51 -0.78 19.88
CA ASP A 178 -10.24 -0.13 20.19
C ASP A 178 -9.84 0.94 19.15
N ASN A 179 -10.51 1.02 17.99
CA ASN A 179 -10.13 1.92 16.89
C ASN A 179 -10.22 3.44 17.20
N PRO A 180 -11.16 3.96 18.02
CA PRO A 180 -11.22 5.39 18.30
C PRO A 180 -10.08 5.87 19.23
N TYR A 181 -9.20 4.95 19.63
CA TYR A 181 -8.12 5.15 20.60
C TYR A 181 -6.76 5.44 19.95
N GLU A 182 -6.59 5.13 18.66
CA GLU A 182 -5.36 5.45 17.94
C GLU A 182 -5.38 6.88 17.36
N LEU A 183 -4.52 7.75 17.91
CA LEU A 183 -4.23 9.07 17.36
C LEU A 183 -3.32 8.92 16.13
N LYS A 184 -3.89 8.79 14.94
CA LYS A 184 -3.11 8.68 13.69
C LYS A 184 -3.77 9.40 12.51
N PHE A 185 -2.91 9.84 11.58
CA PHE A 185 -3.21 10.51 10.32
C PHE A 185 -4.48 9.97 9.67
N SER A 186 -5.55 10.76 9.71
CA SER A 186 -6.81 10.44 9.06
C SER A 186 -6.80 11.01 7.65
N LEU A 187 -6.57 10.15 6.65
CA LEU A 187 -6.75 10.55 5.25
C LEU A 187 -8.20 11.03 4.99
N ARG A 188 -9.17 10.59 5.79
CA ARG A 188 -10.53 11.16 5.82
C ARG A 188 -10.52 12.63 6.22
N LYS A 189 -9.90 13.02 7.33
CA LYS A 189 -9.78 14.45 7.71
C LYS A 189 -9.03 15.25 6.63
N PHE A 190 -8.02 14.64 6.00
CA PHE A 190 -7.34 15.25 4.85
C PHE A 190 -8.32 15.48 3.69
N PHE A 191 -9.09 14.47 3.28
CA PHE A 191 -10.09 14.58 2.20
C PHE A 191 -11.27 15.51 2.53
N GLU A 192 -11.79 15.47 3.76
CA GLU A 192 -12.82 16.39 4.27
C GLU A 192 -12.31 17.85 4.24
N ALA A 193 -11.05 18.09 4.60
CA ALA A 193 -10.45 19.42 4.57
C ALA A 193 -10.25 19.96 3.14
N ILE A 194 -10.18 19.10 2.12
CA ILE A 194 -10.01 19.52 0.73
C ILE A 194 -11.29 19.51 -0.11
N ASN A 195 -12.44 19.09 0.44
CA ASN A 195 -13.78 19.17 -0.17
C ASN A 195 -13.80 18.78 -1.67
N VAL A 196 -13.26 17.60 -2.00
CA VAL A 196 -13.03 17.17 -3.38
C VAL A 196 -14.28 16.49 -3.95
N PRO A 197 -14.89 17.01 -5.04
CA PRO A 197 -15.81 16.22 -5.83
C PRO A 197 -15.02 15.12 -6.57
N ILE A 198 -15.61 13.92 -6.62
CA ILE A 198 -15.00 12.70 -7.15
C ILE A 198 -14.36 12.93 -8.54
N ILE A 199 -13.07 12.61 -8.66
CA ILE A 199 -12.24 12.81 -9.87
C ILE A 199 -12.48 11.66 -10.84
N LEU A 200 -13.69 11.57 -11.39
CA LEU A 200 -14.06 10.52 -12.32
C LEU A 200 -14.84 11.09 -13.50
N ARG A 201 -14.17 11.27 -14.62
CA ARG A 201 -14.81 11.64 -15.88
C ARG A 201 -14.42 10.68 -16.98
N LYS A 202 -15.36 10.37 -17.88
CA LYS A 202 -15.22 9.39 -18.97
C LYS A 202 -13.92 9.55 -19.78
N GLN A 203 -13.42 10.78 -19.94
CA GLN A 203 -12.19 11.09 -20.67
C GLN A 203 -10.94 10.48 -20.02
N ASN A 204 -10.86 10.44 -18.68
CA ASN A 204 -9.74 9.79 -17.97
C ASN A 204 -9.70 8.28 -18.28
N PHE A 205 -10.87 7.68 -18.49
CA PHE A 205 -11.07 6.25 -18.71
C PHE A 205 -11.06 5.81 -20.17
N ALA A 206 -11.07 6.75 -21.11
CA ALA A 206 -11.05 6.43 -22.54
C ALA A 206 -9.77 5.64 -22.90
N SER A 207 -9.97 4.42 -23.41
CA SER A 207 -8.96 3.43 -23.80
C SER A 207 -8.16 3.81 -25.06
N ASN A 208 -8.55 4.89 -25.75
CA ASN A 208 -8.12 5.23 -27.11
C ASN A 208 -6.61 5.39 -27.33
N ILE A 209 -5.79 5.49 -26.27
CA ILE A 209 -4.33 5.61 -26.43
C ILE A 209 -3.70 4.27 -26.79
N ASN A 210 -4.25 3.16 -26.29
CA ASN A 210 -3.77 1.81 -26.57
C ASN A 210 -4.96 0.85 -26.58
N PRO A 211 -5.70 0.74 -27.70
CA PRO A 211 -6.86 -0.15 -27.76
C PRO A 211 -6.44 -1.61 -27.61
N LEU A 212 -7.25 -2.40 -26.88
CA LEU A 212 -6.97 -3.82 -26.60
C LEU A 212 -6.95 -4.66 -27.88
N VAL A 213 -7.71 -4.25 -28.90
CA VAL A 213 -7.57 -4.78 -30.26
C VAL A 213 -7.11 -3.64 -31.17
N PRO A 214 -5.95 -3.73 -31.85
CA PRO A 214 -5.45 -2.67 -32.73
C PRO A 214 -6.46 -2.27 -33.81
N ALA A 215 -6.42 -1.01 -34.24
CA ALA A 215 -7.24 -0.55 -35.36
C ALA A 215 -6.95 -1.39 -36.62
N GLY A 216 -7.99 -1.85 -37.30
CA GLY A 216 -7.87 -2.72 -38.49
C GLY A 216 -7.74 -4.22 -38.18
N SER A 217 -7.69 -4.61 -36.90
CA SER A 217 -7.73 -6.03 -36.49
C SER A 217 -9.12 -6.38 -35.95
N ALA A 218 -9.66 -7.54 -36.32
CA ALA A 218 -10.93 -8.04 -35.76
C ALA A 218 -10.77 -8.61 -34.35
N SER A 219 -9.56 -9.10 -34.04
CA SER A 219 -9.24 -9.77 -32.79
C SER A 219 -7.76 -9.73 -32.49
N LYS A 220 -7.39 -9.97 -31.22
CA LYS A 220 -6.00 -10.17 -30.77
C LYS A 220 -5.95 -11.25 -29.70
N ALA A 221 -4.99 -12.16 -29.83
CA ALA A 221 -4.70 -13.16 -28.80
C ALA A 221 -3.69 -12.60 -27.78
N TYR A 222 -3.91 -12.96 -26.52
CA TYR A 222 -3.09 -12.57 -25.38
C TYR A 222 -2.71 -13.83 -24.60
N GLU A 223 -1.42 -14.04 -24.37
CA GLU A 223 -0.94 -15.10 -23.46
C GLU A 223 -1.34 -14.79 -22.00
N ASN A 224 -1.25 -13.51 -21.64
CA ASN A 224 -1.77 -12.95 -20.41
C ASN A 224 -2.41 -11.58 -20.74
N LEU A 225 -3.48 -11.23 -20.04
CA LEU A 225 -4.16 -9.95 -20.16
C LEU A 225 -3.58 -8.93 -19.16
N SER A 226 -2.95 -9.37 -18.06
CA SER A 226 -2.39 -8.49 -17.03
C SER A 226 -1.41 -7.46 -17.58
N ASP A 227 -0.52 -7.80 -18.52
CA ASP A 227 0.44 -6.84 -19.08
C ASP A 227 -0.29 -5.64 -19.70
N TYR A 228 -1.33 -5.90 -20.48
CA TYR A 228 -2.16 -4.83 -21.05
C TYR A 228 -2.90 -4.05 -19.96
N MET A 229 -3.53 -4.77 -19.03
CA MET A 229 -4.33 -4.15 -17.97
C MET A 229 -3.49 -3.26 -17.07
N ASP A 230 -2.28 -3.69 -16.73
CA ASP A 230 -1.33 -2.91 -15.92
C ASP A 230 -1.02 -1.58 -16.60
N HIS A 231 -0.74 -1.56 -17.90
CA HIS A 231 -0.54 -0.33 -18.67
C HIS A 231 -1.81 0.52 -18.76
N TYR A 232 -2.96 -0.08 -19.06
CA TYR A 232 -4.23 0.63 -19.18
C TYR A 232 -4.59 1.33 -17.86
N ILE A 233 -4.58 0.59 -16.75
CA ILE A 233 -4.95 1.07 -15.42
C ILE A 233 -3.93 2.09 -14.90
N THR A 234 -2.64 1.91 -15.19
CA THR A 234 -1.61 2.91 -14.89
C THR A 234 -1.84 4.19 -15.65
N SER A 235 -2.20 4.12 -16.93
CA SER A 235 -2.53 5.29 -17.74
C SER A 235 -3.73 6.04 -17.16
N VAL A 236 -4.80 5.33 -16.81
CA VAL A 236 -5.99 5.93 -16.17
C VAL A 236 -5.61 6.59 -14.84
N SER A 237 -4.88 5.89 -13.97
CA SER A 237 -4.48 6.40 -12.66
C SER A 237 -3.58 7.62 -12.77
N ALA A 238 -2.59 7.59 -13.67
CA ALA A 238 -1.72 8.72 -13.94
C ALA A 238 -2.50 9.95 -14.42
N ARG A 239 -3.50 9.79 -15.28
CA ARG A 239 -4.38 10.91 -15.72
C ARG A 239 -5.22 11.47 -14.58
N CYS A 240 -5.79 10.61 -13.73
CA CYS A 240 -6.53 11.07 -12.55
C CYS A 240 -5.62 11.86 -11.59
N MET A 241 -4.34 11.54 -11.53
CA MET A 241 -3.39 12.17 -10.59
C MET A 241 -2.68 13.40 -11.16
N VAL A 242 -2.34 13.38 -12.45
CA VAL A 242 -1.46 14.35 -13.11
C VAL A 242 -2.18 15.14 -14.22
N GLY A 243 -3.41 14.77 -14.55
CA GLY A 243 -4.20 15.41 -15.60
C GLY A 243 -3.64 15.14 -16.99
N ALA A 244 -3.82 16.10 -17.90
CA ALA A 244 -3.40 15.96 -19.29
C ALA A 244 -1.88 15.97 -19.48
N ASP A 245 -1.10 16.46 -18.51
CA ASP A 245 0.37 16.37 -18.58
C ASP A 245 0.85 14.91 -18.57
N ALA A 246 0.04 13.95 -18.08
CA ALA A 246 0.34 12.52 -18.22
C ALA A 246 0.36 12.05 -19.69
N TYR A 247 -0.38 12.70 -20.59
CA TYR A 247 -0.41 12.34 -22.02
C TYR A 247 0.87 12.74 -22.75
N THR A 248 1.53 13.80 -22.31
CA THR A 248 2.77 14.30 -22.93
C THR A 248 4.01 13.55 -22.44
N HIS A 249 3.85 12.67 -21.45
CA HIS A 249 4.92 11.90 -20.82
C HIS A 249 4.57 10.40 -20.76
N PRO A 250 4.52 9.69 -21.91
CA PRO A 250 4.26 8.25 -21.92
C PRO A 250 5.26 7.45 -21.07
N GLU A 251 6.50 7.93 -20.95
CA GLU A 251 7.53 7.35 -20.08
C GLU A 251 7.14 7.34 -18.59
N LEU A 252 6.25 8.23 -18.16
CA LEU A 252 5.76 8.28 -16.78
C LEU A 252 4.97 7.01 -16.43
N ILE A 253 4.27 6.42 -17.40
CA ILE A 253 3.52 5.16 -17.22
C ILE A 253 4.48 4.01 -16.93
N ASP A 254 5.54 3.88 -17.74
CA ASP A 254 6.57 2.87 -17.56
C ASP A 254 7.32 3.06 -16.24
N MET A 255 7.52 4.30 -15.82
CA MET A 255 8.12 4.63 -14.53
C MET A 255 7.23 4.20 -13.36
N PHE A 256 5.90 4.42 -13.41
CA PHE A 256 4.98 3.93 -12.38
C PHE A 256 4.95 2.40 -12.31
N LEU A 257 4.91 1.72 -13.46
CA LEU A 257 4.96 0.26 -13.52
C LEU A 257 6.26 -0.29 -12.93
N LYS A 258 7.39 0.29 -13.32
CA LYS A 258 8.69 -0.06 -12.75
C LYS A 258 8.74 0.20 -11.26
N PHE A 259 8.19 1.32 -10.80
CA PHE A 259 8.14 1.67 -9.38
C PHE A 259 7.32 0.65 -8.58
N ASN A 260 6.17 0.17 -9.10
CA ASN A 260 5.41 -0.93 -8.48
C ASN A 260 6.29 -2.17 -8.26
N VAL A 261 7.02 -2.59 -9.30
CA VAL A 261 7.92 -3.76 -9.23
C VAL A 261 9.04 -3.55 -8.23
N ASP A 262 9.63 -2.36 -8.19
CA ASP A 262 10.72 -2.04 -7.28
C ASP A 262 10.21 -1.99 -5.82
N VAL A 263 9.02 -1.44 -5.56
CA VAL A 263 8.40 -1.46 -4.22
C VAL A 263 8.06 -2.87 -3.77
N ASP A 264 7.48 -3.71 -4.62
CA ASP A 264 7.18 -5.11 -4.30
C ASP A 264 8.45 -5.87 -3.90
N LYS A 265 9.55 -5.66 -4.64
CA LYS A 265 10.87 -6.23 -4.32
C LYS A 265 11.40 -5.68 -2.99
N THR A 266 11.29 -4.38 -2.77
CA THR A 266 11.74 -3.72 -1.54
C THR A 266 10.97 -4.19 -0.33
N MET A 267 9.63 -4.28 -0.38
CA MET A 267 8.80 -4.80 0.72
C MET A 267 9.09 -6.28 0.99
N GLY A 268 9.23 -7.09 -0.06
CA GLY A 268 9.61 -8.49 0.04
C GLY A 268 11.00 -8.70 0.63
N LEU A 269 11.94 -7.79 0.38
CA LEU A 269 13.30 -7.85 0.93
C LEU A 269 13.36 -7.29 2.35
N ALA A 270 12.69 -6.16 2.62
CA ALA A 270 12.66 -5.50 3.94
C ALA A 270 12.00 -6.37 5.01
N SER A 271 11.02 -7.20 4.64
CA SER A 271 10.42 -8.20 5.55
C SER A 271 11.37 -9.37 5.87
N MET A 272 12.44 -9.55 5.09
CA MET A 272 13.45 -10.59 5.28
C MET A 272 14.73 -10.08 5.94
N LEU A 273 15.03 -8.81 5.77
CA LEU A 273 16.26 -8.20 6.29
C LEU A 273 16.06 -7.74 7.73
N PRO A 274 17.08 -7.89 8.59
CA PRO A 274 17.17 -7.13 9.83
C PRO A 274 17.09 -5.62 9.55
N SER A 275 16.50 -4.86 10.48
CA SER A 275 16.25 -3.42 10.30
C SER A 275 17.50 -2.61 9.95
N PHE A 276 18.68 -2.99 10.44
CA PHE A 276 19.95 -2.32 10.13
C PHE A 276 20.41 -2.49 8.67
N LEU A 277 19.83 -3.43 7.92
CA LEU A 277 20.11 -3.65 6.49
C LEU A 277 19.03 -3.08 5.56
N ASN A 278 17.97 -2.45 6.09
CA ASN A 278 16.86 -1.93 5.28
C ASN A 278 17.30 -0.85 4.28
N PHE A 279 18.44 -0.17 4.51
CA PHE A 279 18.97 0.82 3.57
C PHE A 279 19.27 0.22 2.19
N ILE A 280 19.67 -1.06 2.11
CA ILE A 280 19.95 -1.75 0.84
C ILE A 280 18.66 -1.87 0.01
N ALA A 281 17.54 -2.16 0.67
CA ALA A 281 16.24 -2.30 0.03
C ALA A 281 15.70 -0.96 -0.51
N ASN A 282 16.17 0.18 -0.01
CA ASN A 282 15.69 1.50 -0.40
C ASN A 282 16.39 2.10 -1.62
N ILE A 283 17.53 1.54 -2.06
CA ILE A 283 18.31 2.09 -3.19
C ILE A 283 17.47 2.20 -4.49
N PRO A 284 16.74 1.16 -4.93
CA PRO A 284 15.94 1.24 -6.16
C PRO A 284 14.81 2.28 -6.09
N ILE A 285 14.23 2.45 -4.89
CA ILE A 285 13.16 3.42 -4.62
C ILE A 285 13.69 4.84 -4.73
N SER A 286 14.85 5.14 -4.13
CA SER A 286 15.49 6.46 -4.24
C SER A 286 15.79 6.81 -5.70
N GLN A 287 16.34 5.87 -6.46
CA GLN A 287 16.62 6.08 -7.89
C GLN A 287 15.35 6.34 -8.71
N SER A 288 14.23 5.73 -8.32
CA SER A 288 12.95 5.97 -8.97
C SER A 288 12.41 7.36 -8.67
N TYR A 289 12.53 7.83 -7.42
CA TYR A 289 12.16 9.21 -7.07
C TYR A 289 12.96 10.25 -7.84
N ASP A 290 14.26 10.05 -8.02
CA ASP A 290 15.08 10.96 -8.82
C ASP A 290 14.56 11.07 -10.26
N LYS A 291 14.21 9.95 -10.89
CA LYS A 291 13.59 9.96 -12.22
C LYS A 291 12.22 10.64 -12.23
N PHE A 292 11.38 10.40 -11.22
CA PHE A 292 10.09 11.08 -11.12
C PHE A 292 10.26 12.58 -11.02
N ARG A 293 11.24 13.07 -10.25
CA ARG A 293 11.53 14.50 -10.10
C ARG A 293 11.93 15.14 -11.41
N ASP A 294 12.69 14.45 -12.26
CA ASP A 294 13.10 14.95 -13.58
C ASP A 294 11.90 15.33 -14.47
N ILE A 295 10.77 14.62 -14.32
CA ILE A 295 9.53 14.85 -15.10
C ILE A 295 8.52 15.70 -14.32
N LEU A 296 8.25 15.35 -13.07
CA LEU A 296 7.18 15.95 -12.29
C LEU A 296 7.52 17.37 -11.82
N ILE A 297 8.78 17.70 -11.50
CA ILE A 297 9.12 19.06 -11.05
C ILE A 297 8.81 20.11 -12.14
N PRO A 298 9.20 19.93 -13.41
CA PRO A 298 8.78 20.82 -14.49
C PRO A 298 7.26 21.00 -14.57
N ILE A 299 6.49 19.92 -14.47
CA ILE A 299 5.02 19.94 -14.48
C ILE A 299 4.48 20.73 -13.27
N ILE A 300 4.99 20.45 -12.07
CA ILE A 300 4.60 21.11 -10.82
C ILE A 300 4.85 22.61 -10.90
N LYS A 301 6.05 23.03 -11.36
CA LYS A 301 6.40 24.45 -11.50
C LYS A 301 5.47 25.19 -12.46
N LYS A 302 5.06 24.52 -13.54
CA LYS A 302 4.08 25.03 -14.51
C LYS A 302 2.67 25.13 -13.90
N ARG A 303 2.29 24.17 -13.06
CA ARG A 303 0.97 24.06 -12.40
C ARG A 303 0.80 25.01 -11.22
N ARG A 304 1.83 25.32 -10.44
CA ARG A 304 1.70 26.24 -9.28
C ARG A 304 1.07 27.60 -9.58
N PRO A 305 1.49 28.36 -10.61
CA PRO A 305 0.88 29.64 -10.92
C PRO A 305 -0.50 29.51 -11.58
N ALA A 306 -0.83 28.33 -12.13
CA ALA A 306 -2.09 28.06 -12.80
C ALA A 306 -2.53 26.61 -12.48
N PRO A 307 -3.14 26.35 -11.31
CA PRO A 307 -3.42 24.98 -10.86
C PRO A 307 -4.29 24.17 -11.84
N THR A 308 -5.17 24.85 -12.58
CA THR A 308 -6.04 24.24 -13.59
C THR A 308 -5.40 24.13 -14.97
N HIS A 309 -4.17 24.63 -15.18
CA HIS A 309 -3.46 24.47 -16.45
C HIS A 309 -3.26 22.98 -16.73
N GLY A 310 -3.50 22.46 -17.93
CA GLY A 310 -3.31 21.01 -18.21
C GLY A 310 -4.40 20.11 -17.63
N GLN A 311 -5.47 20.68 -17.07
CA GLN A 311 -6.66 19.91 -16.72
C GLN A 311 -7.53 19.59 -17.93
N ASP A 312 -7.48 20.39 -19.00
CA ASP A 312 -8.38 20.28 -20.17
C ASP A 312 -9.87 20.16 -19.76
N GLY A 313 -10.23 20.86 -18.67
CA GLY A 313 -11.56 20.80 -18.06
C GLY A 313 -11.83 19.56 -17.19
N LEU A 314 -10.84 18.69 -17.00
CA LEU A 314 -10.88 17.50 -16.13
C LEU A 314 -10.25 17.82 -14.78
N MET A 315 -10.91 17.46 -13.69
CA MET A 315 -10.28 17.57 -12.37
C MET A 315 -9.20 16.48 -12.24
N ASP A 316 -8.04 16.84 -11.69
CA ASP A 316 -6.97 15.91 -11.31
C ASP A 316 -6.54 16.18 -9.86
N PHE A 317 -5.80 15.25 -9.24
CA PHE A 317 -5.41 15.37 -7.83
C PHE A 317 -4.28 16.39 -7.58
N MET A 318 -3.55 16.82 -8.61
CA MET A 318 -2.33 17.61 -8.45
C MET A 318 -2.56 18.95 -7.73
N PRO A 319 -3.56 19.78 -8.07
CA PRO A 319 -3.84 21.04 -7.36
C PRO A 319 -4.01 20.89 -5.86
N PHE A 320 -4.63 19.79 -5.42
CA PHE A 320 -4.89 19.54 -4.01
C PHE A 320 -3.60 19.24 -3.26
N ILE A 321 -2.69 18.48 -3.87
CA ILE A 321 -1.34 18.21 -3.33
C ILE A 321 -0.54 19.51 -3.28
N LEU A 322 -0.52 20.28 -4.38
CA LEU A 322 0.27 21.50 -4.48
C LEU A 322 -0.21 22.61 -3.54
N LYS A 323 -1.49 22.61 -3.15
CA LYS A 323 -2.04 23.53 -2.16
C LYS A 323 -1.48 23.29 -0.75
N VAL A 324 -1.09 22.06 -0.43
CA VAL A 324 -0.65 21.65 0.91
C VAL A 324 0.87 21.48 0.98
N ILE A 325 1.53 21.27 -0.15
CA ILE A 325 2.97 21.01 -0.22
C ILE A 325 3.67 22.08 -1.06
N ASP A 326 4.38 22.98 -0.39
CA ASP A 326 5.10 24.09 -1.02
C ASP A 326 6.41 23.67 -1.70
N ASP A 327 7.04 22.59 -1.23
CA ASP A 327 8.28 22.07 -1.81
C ASP A 327 8.01 21.18 -3.02
N ASP A 328 8.60 21.51 -4.18
CA ASP A 328 8.39 20.80 -5.45
C ASP A 328 8.92 19.36 -5.40
N THR A 329 10.06 19.15 -4.73
CA THR A 329 10.68 17.82 -4.62
C THR A 329 9.76 16.89 -3.82
N ARG A 330 9.30 17.35 -2.67
CA ARG A 330 8.35 16.62 -1.82
C ARG A 330 7.01 16.43 -2.51
N ALA A 331 6.51 17.43 -3.25
CA ALA A 331 5.27 17.28 -4.01
C ALA A 331 5.40 16.19 -5.08
N SER A 332 6.52 16.17 -5.82
CA SER A 332 6.85 15.11 -6.79
C SER A 332 6.85 13.72 -6.14
N ASP A 333 7.54 13.57 -5.01
CA ASP A 333 7.60 12.29 -4.29
C ASP A 333 6.22 11.85 -3.78
N VAL A 334 5.43 12.80 -3.27
CA VAL A 334 4.06 12.54 -2.80
C VAL A 334 3.12 12.15 -3.94
N ILE A 335 3.23 12.78 -5.11
CA ILE A 335 2.48 12.36 -6.30
C ILE A 335 2.87 10.93 -6.67
N ALA A 336 4.17 10.62 -6.71
CA ALA A 336 4.66 9.29 -7.08
C ALA A 336 4.15 8.19 -6.14
N ILE A 337 4.23 8.42 -4.82
CA ILE A 337 3.75 7.43 -3.85
C ILE A 337 2.22 7.32 -3.82
N ILE A 338 1.47 8.41 -4.00
CA ILE A 338 0.00 8.36 -4.05
C ILE A 338 -0.46 7.57 -5.28
N VAL A 339 0.16 7.79 -6.44
CA VAL A 339 -0.11 7.00 -7.64
C VAL A 339 0.14 5.53 -7.33
N TRP A 340 1.30 5.18 -6.76
CA TRP A 340 1.62 3.79 -6.38
C TRP A 340 0.58 3.17 -5.43
N ILE A 341 0.23 3.85 -4.33
CA ILE A 341 -0.73 3.37 -3.32
C ILE A 341 -2.09 3.09 -3.96
N GLY A 342 -2.56 3.99 -4.83
CA GLY A 342 -3.83 3.81 -5.55
C GLY A 342 -3.76 2.76 -6.65
N LEU A 343 -2.60 2.63 -7.31
CA LEU A 343 -2.44 1.88 -8.55
C LEU A 343 -2.38 0.37 -8.32
N ARG A 344 -1.54 -0.13 -7.41
CA ARG A 344 -1.27 -1.57 -7.32
C ARG A 344 -2.50 -2.39 -6.98
N ASN A 345 -3.28 -1.94 -6.00
CA ASN A 345 -4.54 -2.60 -5.63
C ASN A 345 -5.59 -2.45 -6.74
N LEU A 346 -5.67 -1.28 -7.38
CA LEU A 346 -6.61 -1.05 -8.47
C LEU A 346 -6.30 -1.95 -9.68
N GLN A 347 -5.01 -2.10 -10.06
CA GLN A 347 -4.54 -3.00 -11.12
C GLN A 347 -5.09 -4.41 -10.91
N ILE A 348 -4.85 -4.94 -9.72
CA ILE A 348 -5.21 -6.30 -9.36
C ILE A 348 -6.72 -6.46 -9.27
N SER A 349 -7.43 -5.49 -8.68
CA SER A 349 -8.88 -5.58 -8.51
C SER A 349 -9.62 -5.49 -9.85
N VAL A 350 -9.26 -4.56 -10.74
CA VAL A 350 -9.90 -4.43 -12.06
C VAL A 350 -9.64 -5.71 -12.87
N THR A 351 -8.37 -6.14 -12.97
CA THR A 351 -7.99 -7.33 -13.72
C THR A 351 -8.67 -8.57 -13.16
N SER A 352 -8.65 -8.78 -11.84
CA SER A 352 -9.32 -9.94 -11.23
C SER A 352 -10.82 -9.90 -11.44
N THR A 353 -11.47 -8.74 -11.32
CA THR A 353 -12.91 -8.58 -11.54
C THR A 353 -13.28 -8.95 -12.98
N LEU A 354 -12.57 -8.39 -13.96
CA LEU A 354 -12.80 -8.72 -15.38
C LEU A 354 -12.60 -10.21 -15.63
N LEU A 355 -11.50 -10.78 -15.12
CA LEU A 355 -11.19 -12.18 -15.33
C LEU A 355 -12.20 -13.11 -14.61
N ASP A 356 -12.78 -12.72 -13.46
CA ASP A 356 -13.86 -13.46 -12.81
C ASP A 356 -15.15 -13.45 -13.62
N ILE A 357 -15.50 -12.28 -14.16
CA ILE A 357 -16.67 -12.12 -15.02
C ILE A 357 -16.57 -13.01 -16.26
N ILE A 358 -15.42 -13.01 -16.96
CA ILE A 358 -15.26 -13.79 -18.19
C ILE A 358 -15.06 -15.30 -17.93
N ASN A 359 -14.65 -15.68 -16.72
CA ASN A 359 -14.49 -17.08 -16.32
C ASN A 359 -15.84 -17.74 -15.97
N VAL A 360 -16.95 -16.99 -15.92
CA VAL A 360 -18.30 -17.55 -15.77
C VAL A 360 -19.03 -17.43 -17.12
N PRO A 361 -19.37 -18.54 -17.79
CA PRO A 361 -20.04 -18.50 -19.08
C PRO A 361 -21.29 -17.62 -19.07
N GLY A 362 -21.35 -16.65 -19.99
CA GLY A 362 -22.49 -15.73 -20.16
C GLY A 362 -22.56 -14.58 -19.15
N LEU A 363 -21.75 -14.57 -18.08
CA LEU A 363 -21.81 -13.50 -17.08
C LEU A 363 -21.36 -12.14 -17.64
N ALA A 364 -20.34 -12.11 -18.50
CA ALA A 364 -19.91 -10.90 -19.20
C ALA A 364 -21.05 -10.23 -19.97
N ILE A 365 -21.84 -11.01 -20.70
CA ILE A 365 -23.01 -10.52 -21.46
C ILE A 365 -24.10 -10.02 -20.50
N LYS A 366 -24.37 -10.75 -19.41
CA LYS A 366 -25.34 -10.36 -18.38
C LYS A 366 -24.98 -9.01 -17.74
N VAL A 367 -23.71 -8.85 -17.34
CA VAL A 367 -23.19 -7.60 -16.74
C VAL A 367 -23.19 -6.46 -17.75
N ALA A 368 -22.71 -6.67 -18.98
CA ALA A 368 -22.75 -5.63 -20.02
C ALA A 368 -24.19 -5.17 -20.30
N SER A 369 -25.13 -6.12 -20.36
CA SER A 369 -26.54 -5.83 -20.61
C SER A 369 -27.19 -5.03 -19.47
N SER A 370 -26.89 -5.36 -18.20
CA SER A 370 -27.41 -4.60 -17.06
C SER A 370 -26.86 -3.16 -16.99
N LEU A 371 -25.73 -2.89 -17.65
CA LEU A 371 -25.07 -1.60 -17.69
C LEU A 371 -25.42 -0.75 -18.94
N SER A 372 -26.25 -1.25 -19.85
CA SER A 372 -26.57 -0.58 -21.13
C SER A 372 -27.19 0.82 -21.01
N GLY A 373 -27.73 1.19 -19.84
CA GLY A 373 -28.22 2.54 -19.52
C GLY A 373 -27.36 3.31 -18.50
N ALA A 374 -26.25 2.72 -18.03
CA ALA A 374 -25.39 3.33 -17.04
C ALA A 374 -24.42 4.34 -17.70
N SER A 375 -24.47 5.57 -17.21
CA SER A 375 -23.53 6.65 -17.49
C SER A 375 -22.61 6.87 -16.29
N VAL A 376 -21.50 7.57 -16.47
CA VAL A 376 -20.64 7.96 -15.33
C VAL A 376 -21.43 8.75 -14.27
N ALA A 377 -22.48 9.48 -14.66
CA ALA A 377 -23.29 10.28 -13.76
C ALA A 377 -24.30 9.47 -12.91
N ASN A 378 -24.62 8.22 -13.28
CA ASN A 378 -25.56 7.37 -12.54
C ASN A 378 -24.90 6.08 -12.01
N LEU A 379 -23.57 5.97 -12.12
CA LEU A 379 -22.74 4.98 -11.42
C LEU A 379 -22.32 5.47 -10.03
N ASP A 380 -22.93 6.56 -9.53
CA ASP A 380 -22.72 7.06 -8.17
C ASP A 380 -23.29 6.07 -7.16
N THR A 381 -22.43 5.55 -6.28
CA THR A 381 -22.74 4.42 -5.39
C THR A 381 -22.96 4.84 -3.95
N PHE A 382 -23.11 6.14 -3.61
CA PHE A 382 -22.94 6.59 -2.22
C PHE A 382 -24.09 7.40 -1.58
N GLY A 383 -24.48 6.97 -0.37
CA GLY A 383 -25.12 7.77 0.69
C GLY A 383 -24.25 7.71 1.96
N LEU A 384 -24.04 8.84 2.64
CA LEU A 384 -23.13 8.94 3.80
C LEU A 384 -23.92 9.06 5.12
N ASP A 385 -23.70 8.15 6.07
CA ASP A 385 -24.08 8.31 7.48
C ASP A 385 -22.91 7.97 8.41
N ALA A 386 -22.63 8.81 9.41
CA ALA A 386 -21.50 8.64 10.32
C ALA A 386 -21.78 9.09 11.76
N THR A 387 -21.42 8.24 12.74
CA THR A 387 -21.43 8.50 14.19
C THR A 387 -20.02 8.48 14.80
N LYS A 388 -19.85 9.06 16.00
CA LYS A 388 -18.57 9.41 16.66
C LYS A 388 -18.17 8.45 17.80
N GLY A 389 -16.87 8.32 18.08
CA GLY A 389 -16.29 7.56 19.20
C GLY A 389 -15.15 8.30 19.94
N THR A 390 -14.80 7.81 21.14
CA THR A 390 -13.91 8.38 22.21
C THR A 390 -12.60 7.57 22.41
N PRO A 391 -11.58 8.03 23.18
CA PRO A 391 -10.17 7.55 23.17
C PRO A 391 -9.75 6.53 24.29
N GLY A 392 -8.61 5.84 24.11
CA GLY A 392 -8.09 4.68 24.90
C GLY A 392 -6.62 4.30 24.54
N PRO A 393 -6.00 3.23 25.09
CA PRO A 393 -4.54 3.15 25.25
C PRO A 393 -3.76 2.19 24.30
N SER A 394 -2.45 2.45 24.13
CA SER A 394 -1.52 1.83 23.16
C SER A 394 -0.68 0.64 23.64
N SER A 395 -0.39 -0.35 22.78
CA SER A 395 0.75 -1.29 22.98
C SER A 395 1.38 -1.83 21.67
N ALA A 396 2.63 -2.28 21.75
CA ALA A 396 3.59 -2.51 20.65
C ALA A 396 3.49 -3.88 19.92
N ALA A 397 2.27 -4.34 19.61
CA ALA A 397 2.04 -5.53 18.78
C ALA A 397 1.36 -5.15 17.46
N VAL A 398 1.71 -5.82 16.36
CA VAL A 398 1.01 -5.65 15.07
C VAL A 398 0.01 -6.78 14.93
N ALA A 399 -1.27 -6.46 15.10
CA ALA A 399 -2.37 -7.30 14.67
C ALA A 399 -2.51 -7.20 13.15
N THR A 400 -2.67 -8.33 12.47
CA THR A 400 -2.90 -8.38 11.02
C THR A 400 -4.24 -9.03 10.74
N LEU A 401 -5.07 -8.33 9.97
CA LEU A 401 -6.35 -8.82 9.50
C LEU A 401 -6.13 -9.85 8.39
N SER A 402 -6.69 -11.05 8.53
CA SER A 402 -6.72 -12.01 7.44
C SER A 402 -7.98 -11.81 6.59
N SER A 403 -7.88 -11.04 5.51
CA SER A 403 -8.94 -10.94 4.49
C SER A 403 -9.24 -12.30 3.89
N PHE A 404 -8.20 -13.10 3.58
CA PHE A 404 -8.33 -14.48 3.10
C PHE A 404 -9.29 -15.31 3.96
N TYR A 405 -9.11 -15.28 5.28
CA TYR A 405 -9.94 -16.07 6.17
C TYR A 405 -11.33 -15.47 6.29
N SER A 406 -11.43 -14.18 6.62
CA SER A 406 -12.72 -13.50 6.88
C SER A 406 -13.66 -13.58 5.68
N HIS A 407 -13.12 -13.46 4.45
CA HIS A 407 -13.89 -13.50 3.20
C HIS A 407 -14.26 -14.91 2.71
N ARG A 408 -13.66 -15.96 3.29
CA ARG A 408 -13.95 -17.37 2.95
C ARG A 408 -14.57 -18.17 4.08
N LEU A 409 -14.94 -17.51 5.17
CA LEU A 409 -15.57 -18.15 6.30
C LEU A 409 -17.01 -18.57 5.97
N PRO A 410 -17.38 -19.86 6.10
CA PRO A 410 -18.75 -20.28 5.86
C PRO A 410 -19.78 -19.63 6.79
N VAL A 411 -19.37 -19.22 8.00
CA VAL A 411 -20.24 -18.47 8.92
C VAL A 411 -20.62 -17.08 8.39
N ASN A 412 -19.79 -16.51 7.51
CA ASN A 412 -20.05 -15.18 6.93
C ASN A 412 -20.85 -15.27 5.62
N TYR A 413 -20.57 -16.28 4.80
CA TYR A 413 -21.07 -16.32 3.41
C TYR A 413 -21.77 -17.63 3.00
N GLY A 414 -21.93 -18.58 3.92
CA GLY A 414 -22.55 -19.89 3.64
C GLY A 414 -21.55 -20.96 3.20
N ALA A 415 -22.04 -22.18 2.93
CA ALA A 415 -21.20 -23.33 2.62
C ALA A 415 -20.35 -23.15 1.34
N ASP A 416 -20.73 -22.22 0.47
CA ASP A 416 -20.06 -21.92 -0.79
C ASP A 416 -19.14 -20.68 -0.70
N ALA A 417 -18.75 -20.25 0.50
CA ALA A 417 -17.92 -19.05 0.73
C ALA A 417 -16.59 -19.05 -0.03
N GLU A 418 -16.09 -20.22 -0.43
CA GLU A 418 -14.87 -20.35 -1.23
C GLU A 418 -15.09 -20.09 -2.73
N ASN A 419 -16.34 -20.19 -3.19
CA ASN A 419 -16.73 -20.06 -4.58
C ASN A 419 -17.09 -18.61 -4.94
N TYR A 420 -16.71 -18.20 -6.15
CA TYR A 420 -17.11 -16.94 -6.72
C TYR A 420 -18.60 -16.98 -7.05
N GLN A 421 -19.37 -16.08 -6.43
CA GLN A 421 -20.81 -15.93 -6.62
C GLN A 421 -21.11 -14.48 -6.97
N ALA A 422 -21.35 -14.20 -8.26
CA ALA A 422 -21.63 -12.85 -8.75
C ALA A 422 -22.87 -12.22 -8.08
N GLU A 423 -23.84 -13.04 -7.69
CA GLU A 423 -25.10 -12.59 -7.10
C GLU A 423 -25.05 -12.45 -5.57
N ARG A 424 -23.91 -12.75 -4.91
CA ARG A 424 -23.80 -12.83 -3.45
C ARG A 424 -24.24 -11.57 -2.72
N PHE A 425 -24.08 -10.42 -3.38
CA PHE A 425 -24.38 -9.10 -2.82
C PHE A 425 -25.46 -8.35 -3.63
N VAL A 426 -26.25 -9.05 -4.45
CA VAL A 426 -27.29 -8.40 -5.28
C VAL A 426 -28.52 -8.06 -4.45
N GLU A 427 -28.90 -8.94 -3.51
CA GLU A 427 -30.05 -8.69 -2.65
C GLU A 427 -29.70 -7.76 -1.49
N HIS A 428 -28.49 -7.89 -0.94
CA HIS A 428 -28.01 -7.18 0.23
C HIS A 428 -26.57 -6.71 0.03
N ASP A 429 -26.36 -5.39 0.13
CA ASP A 429 -25.01 -4.83 0.12
C ASP A 429 -24.21 -5.34 1.33
N PRO A 430 -22.89 -5.59 1.16
CA PRO A 430 -22.05 -5.90 2.29
C PRO A 430 -21.89 -4.68 3.19
N ASP A 431 -21.90 -4.89 4.51
CA ASP A 431 -21.56 -3.82 5.46
C ASP A 431 -20.06 -3.52 5.38
N ILE A 432 -19.71 -2.47 4.62
CA ILE A 432 -18.32 -2.11 4.31
C ILE A 432 -17.55 -1.78 5.58
N GLY A 433 -16.47 -2.52 5.82
CA GLY A 433 -15.61 -2.35 6.99
C GLY A 433 -16.13 -3.04 8.25
N SER A 434 -17.21 -3.82 8.13
CA SER A 434 -17.62 -4.78 9.16
C SER A 434 -16.58 -5.88 9.36
N THR A 435 -16.74 -6.64 10.44
CA THR A 435 -15.95 -7.85 10.71
C THR A 435 -16.13 -8.96 9.67
N ARG A 436 -17.18 -8.88 8.84
CA ARG A 436 -17.44 -9.82 7.74
C ARG A 436 -16.81 -9.36 6.43
N PHE A 437 -16.83 -8.06 6.14
CA PHE A 437 -16.39 -7.47 4.88
C PHE A 437 -15.28 -6.43 5.08
N ILE A 438 -14.04 -6.92 5.22
CA ILE A 438 -12.85 -6.12 5.54
C ILE A 438 -11.98 -5.75 4.32
N THR A 439 -12.52 -5.77 3.09
CA THR A 439 -11.77 -5.48 1.85
C THR A 439 -11.05 -4.15 1.90
N TRP A 440 -11.69 -3.16 2.53
CA TRP A 440 -11.17 -1.80 2.69
C TRP A 440 -10.55 -1.58 4.07
N GLY A 441 -10.24 -2.63 4.82
CA GLY A 441 -9.95 -2.52 6.25
C GLY A 441 -11.22 -2.41 7.10
N LEU A 442 -11.04 -2.43 8.43
CA LEU A 442 -12.13 -2.26 9.38
C LEU A 442 -12.62 -0.81 9.42
N LYS A 443 -13.91 -0.62 9.69
CA LYS A 443 -14.54 0.69 9.84
C LYS A 443 -13.77 1.54 10.86
N GLY A 444 -13.29 2.71 10.41
CA GLY A 444 -12.58 3.67 11.24
C GLY A 444 -11.39 4.33 10.53
N PRO A 445 -10.43 4.91 11.28
CA PRO A 445 -9.33 5.72 10.75
C PRO A 445 -8.44 5.02 9.70
N HIS A 446 -8.30 3.70 9.80
CA HIS A 446 -7.45 2.89 8.92
C HIS A 446 -8.19 2.29 7.72
N ALA A 447 -9.49 2.56 7.58
CA ALA A 447 -10.21 2.15 6.38
C ALA A 447 -9.60 2.85 5.15
N CYS A 448 -9.46 2.11 4.05
CA CYS A 448 -8.91 2.59 2.80
C CYS A 448 -9.63 3.88 2.39
N PRO A 449 -8.93 5.00 2.35
CA PRO A 449 -9.56 6.29 2.08
C PRO A 449 -9.81 6.48 0.58
N GLY A 450 -9.08 5.76 -0.28
CA GLY A 450 -9.30 5.71 -1.71
C GLY A 450 -10.41 4.75 -2.15
N ARG A 451 -11.09 4.04 -1.23
CA ARG A 451 -12.06 2.97 -1.56
C ARG A 451 -13.14 3.39 -2.55
N TRP A 452 -13.63 4.63 -2.42
CA TRP A 452 -14.70 5.17 -3.28
C TRP A 452 -14.20 5.36 -4.71
N PHE A 453 -13.08 6.06 -4.86
CA PHE A 453 -12.38 6.20 -6.13
C PHE A 453 -12.08 4.83 -6.74
N THR A 454 -11.53 3.91 -5.98
CA THR A 454 -11.17 2.56 -6.47
C THR A 454 -12.40 1.79 -6.94
N GLN A 455 -13.50 1.80 -6.19
CA GLN A 455 -14.73 1.10 -6.54
C GLN A 455 -15.33 1.62 -7.83
N GLU A 456 -15.50 2.94 -7.95
CA GLU A 456 -16.04 3.54 -9.16
C GLU A 456 -15.09 3.37 -10.35
N ALA A 457 -13.77 3.49 -10.14
CA ALA A 457 -12.77 3.26 -11.18
C ALA A 457 -12.85 1.80 -11.70
N ILE A 458 -13.04 0.81 -10.83
CA ILE A 458 -13.30 -0.59 -11.23
C ILE A 458 -14.56 -0.67 -12.08
N CYS A 459 -15.68 -0.12 -11.61
CA CYS A 459 -16.95 -0.16 -12.34
C CYS A 459 -16.82 0.47 -13.74
N ILE A 460 -16.22 1.66 -13.84
CA ILE A 460 -16.06 2.37 -15.12
C ILE A 460 -15.14 1.60 -16.06
N MET A 461 -13.97 1.13 -15.58
CA MET A 461 -13.00 0.40 -16.40
C MET A 461 -13.56 -0.94 -16.89
N VAL A 462 -14.17 -1.73 -16.00
CA VAL A 462 -14.76 -3.02 -16.36
C VAL A 462 -15.91 -2.82 -17.33
N LYS A 463 -16.80 -1.83 -17.09
CA LYS A 463 -17.88 -1.50 -18.02
C LYS A 463 -17.33 -1.15 -19.40
N ALA A 464 -16.37 -0.23 -19.48
CA ALA A 464 -15.79 0.19 -20.75
C ALA A 464 -15.19 -0.99 -21.54
N LEU A 465 -14.50 -1.90 -20.85
CA LEU A 465 -13.92 -3.10 -21.46
C LEU A 465 -15.00 -4.07 -21.96
N LEU A 466 -16.06 -4.32 -21.18
CA LEU A 466 -17.13 -5.22 -21.55
C LEU A 466 -18.05 -4.67 -22.66
N GLU A 467 -18.16 -3.35 -22.79
CA GLU A 467 -18.93 -2.72 -23.87
C GLU A 467 -18.17 -2.74 -25.21
N GLU A 468 -16.85 -2.55 -25.17
CA GLU A 468 -16.01 -2.42 -26.37
C GLU A 468 -15.45 -3.75 -26.86
N TYR A 469 -15.35 -4.76 -25.98
CA TYR A 469 -14.67 -6.01 -26.28
C TYR A 469 -15.44 -7.25 -25.84
N GLU A 470 -15.34 -8.30 -26.67
CA GLU A 470 -15.69 -9.66 -26.32
C GLU A 470 -14.45 -10.45 -25.92
N PHE A 471 -14.57 -11.25 -24.86
CA PHE A 471 -13.46 -12.04 -24.32
C PHE A 471 -13.77 -13.53 -24.47
N SER A 472 -12.82 -14.27 -25.03
CA SER A 472 -12.89 -15.73 -25.18
C SER A 472 -11.67 -16.37 -24.51
N PRO A 473 -11.73 -16.70 -23.21
CA PRO A 473 -10.65 -17.44 -22.55
C PRO A 473 -10.53 -18.85 -23.13
N GLU A 474 -9.30 -19.36 -23.25
CA GLU A 474 -9.03 -20.70 -23.78
C GLU A 474 -9.59 -21.81 -22.87
N SER A 475 -9.59 -21.57 -21.56
CA SER A 475 -10.13 -22.50 -20.57
C SER A 475 -10.74 -21.76 -19.38
N ILE A 476 -11.58 -22.47 -18.64
CA ILE A 476 -12.16 -21.99 -17.38
C ILE A 476 -11.33 -22.54 -16.22
N ILE A 477 -10.92 -21.67 -15.32
CA ILE A 477 -10.16 -22.04 -14.12
C ILE A 477 -11.13 -22.23 -12.95
N ALA A 478 -10.94 -23.29 -12.17
CA ALA A 478 -11.71 -23.55 -10.94
C ALA A 478 -11.33 -22.57 -9.81
N ASP A 479 -12.26 -22.22 -8.92
CA ASP A 479 -12.08 -21.17 -7.91
C ASP A 479 -10.87 -21.38 -6.98
N GLU A 480 -10.59 -22.63 -6.65
CA GLU A 480 -9.45 -23.05 -5.84
C GLU A 480 -8.09 -22.81 -6.52
N GLU A 481 -8.06 -22.74 -7.85
CA GLU A 481 -6.87 -22.54 -8.67
C GLU A 481 -6.70 -21.11 -9.18
N LYS A 482 -7.75 -20.27 -9.14
CA LYS A 482 -7.75 -18.93 -9.71
C LYS A 482 -6.75 -17.98 -9.06
N TYR A 483 -6.50 -18.12 -7.76
CA TYR A 483 -5.81 -17.08 -6.99
C TYR A 483 -4.48 -17.56 -6.41
N ILE A 484 -3.45 -16.75 -6.58
CA ILE A 484 -2.11 -16.95 -6.01
C ILE A 484 -1.92 -15.94 -4.87
N TYR A 485 -1.57 -16.43 -3.68
CA TYR A 485 -1.49 -15.63 -2.47
C TYR A 485 -0.05 -15.29 -2.12
N HIS A 486 0.32 -14.04 -2.33
CA HIS A 486 1.60 -13.51 -1.91
C HIS A 486 1.44 -12.67 -0.64
N ALA A 487 2.56 -12.32 -0.01
CA ALA A 487 2.58 -11.42 1.13
C ALA A 487 2.00 -10.04 0.74
N GLY A 488 0.80 -9.73 1.23
CA GLY A 488 0.14 -8.43 1.02
C GLY A 488 -0.59 -8.28 -0.31
N VAL A 489 -0.60 -9.29 -1.18
CA VAL A 489 -1.20 -9.20 -2.51
C VAL A 489 -1.74 -10.54 -3.00
N VAL A 490 -2.91 -10.53 -3.64
CA VAL A 490 -3.52 -11.71 -4.25
C VAL A 490 -3.58 -11.48 -5.75
N THR A 491 -2.88 -12.29 -6.52
CA THR A 491 -2.89 -12.21 -7.98
C THR A 491 -3.75 -13.32 -8.55
N ARG A 492 -4.11 -13.21 -9.83
CA ARG A 492 -4.88 -14.23 -10.53
C ARG A 492 -3.97 -15.06 -11.44
N LYS A 493 -4.18 -16.38 -11.47
CA LYS A 493 -3.69 -17.25 -12.52
C LYS A 493 -4.44 -16.93 -13.80
N GLU A 494 -3.71 -16.70 -14.88
CA GLU A 494 -4.27 -16.37 -16.19
C GLU A 494 -4.20 -17.56 -17.14
N VAL A 495 -5.08 -17.51 -18.13
CA VAL A 495 -5.10 -18.40 -19.28
C VAL A 495 -5.06 -17.53 -20.53
N PRO A 496 -4.58 -18.06 -21.68
CA PRO A 496 -4.64 -17.34 -22.92
C PRO A 496 -6.07 -16.91 -23.25
N ILE A 497 -6.22 -15.69 -23.78
CA ILE A 497 -7.52 -15.08 -24.11
C ILE A 497 -7.46 -14.50 -25.51
N VAL A 498 -8.51 -14.77 -26.30
CA VAL A 498 -8.76 -14.05 -27.55
C VAL A 498 -9.75 -12.92 -27.26
N VAL A 499 -9.34 -11.70 -27.58
CA VAL A 499 -10.18 -10.50 -27.47
C VAL A 499 -10.66 -10.09 -28.86
N ARG A 500 -11.95 -9.80 -29.01
CA ARG A 500 -12.53 -9.22 -30.24
C ARG A 500 -13.16 -7.87 -29.93
N ARG A 501 -13.22 -6.95 -30.90
CA ARG A 501 -14.05 -5.75 -30.73
C ARG A 501 -15.52 -6.14 -30.90
N THR A 502 -16.38 -5.63 -30.04
CA THR A 502 -17.82 -5.66 -30.30
C THR A 502 -18.08 -4.85 -31.57
N THR A 503 -18.78 -5.46 -32.53
CA THR A 503 -19.17 -4.72 -33.74
C THR A 503 -20.33 -3.81 -33.34
N PRO A 504 -20.26 -2.50 -33.60
CA PRO A 504 -21.33 -1.56 -33.23
C PRO A 504 -22.66 -1.88 -33.94
#